data_AF-A0A7V6SJF0-F1
#
_entry.id   AF-A0A7V6SJF0-F1
#
_cell.length_a   1.000
_cell.length_b   1.000
_cell.length_c   1.000
_cell.angle_alpha   90.00
_cell.angle_beta   90.00
_cell.angle_gamma   90.00
#
_symmetry.space_group_name_H-M   'P 1'
#
loop_
_entity.id
_entity.type
_entity.pdbx_description
1 polymer ?
#
loop_
_entity_poly.entity_id
_entity_poly.type
_entity_poly.pdbx_seq_one_letter_code
_entity_poly.pdbx_strand_id
1 'polypeptide(L)'
;MSKWEIEPEGVMGILGDVQDETEQFGKALTEEKFEEIFNNLELMPASAGGAMRNGLFGSVPAAVSNVYNDQVGAIEAIVNRVTAGLYGVAAATQEYLNADGDMTGAAAAQAQMVIAAESGDLSYFDQYEFDQ
;
A
#
# COMPACT_ATOMS: atom_id res chain seq x y z
N MET A 1 17.25 27.29 25.70
CA MET A 1 16.53 26.97 24.45
C MET A 1 16.16 25.51 24.53
N SER A 2 14.87 25.15 24.42
CA SER A 2 14.49 23.75 24.29
C SER A 2 15.01 23.25 22.95
N LYS A 3 15.84 22.21 22.97
CA LYS A 3 16.26 21.51 21.76
C LYS A 3 15.01 20.78 21.24
N TRP A 4 14.72 20.88 19.95
CA TRP A 4 13.71 20.04 19.32
C TRP A 4 14.25 18.61 19.29
N GLU A 5 13.45 17.66 19.74
CA GLU A 5 13.78 16.24 19.84
C GLU A 5 12.61 15.43 19.26
N ILE A 6 12.91 14.32 18.60
CA ILE A 6 11.87 13.39 18.16
C ILE A 6 11.32 12.68 19.38
N GLU A 7 10.00 12.54 19.48
CA GLU A 7 9.33 11.69 20.45
C GLU A 7 9.12 10.30 19.83
N PRO A 8 9.99 9.31 20.12
CA PRO A 8 10.02 8.07 19.36
C PRO A 8 8.78 7.21 19.61
N GLU A 9 8.28 7.18 20.85
CA GLU A 9 7.06 6.46 21.22
C GLU A 9 5.84 7.01 20.47
N GLY A 10 5.74 8.34 20.35
CA GLY A 10 4.67 9.00 19.59
C GLY A 10 4.74 8.69 18.10
N VAL A 11 5.95 8.65 17.51
CA VAL A 11 6.15 8.27 16.11
C VAL A 11 5.76 6.80 15.89
N MET A 12 6.23 5.88 16.73
CA MET A 12 5.91 4.46 16.61
C MET A 12 4.42 4.19 16.78
N GLY A 13 3.73 4.92 17.66
CA GLY A 13 2.28 4.83 17.80
C GLY A 13 1.53 5.18 16.51
N ILE A 14 1.93 6.28 15.85
CA ILE A 14 1.35 6.68 14.55
C ILE A 14 1.67 5.64 13.47
N LEU A 15 2.87 5.07 13.46
CA LEU A 15 3.22 4.02 12.49
C LEU A 15 2.38 2.76 12.67
N GLY A 16 2.05 2.38 13.90
CA GLY A 16 1.10 1.30 14.19
C GLY A 16 -0.28 1.58 13.61
N ASP A 17 -0.83 2.78 13.81
CA ASP A 17 -2.12 3.18 13.24
C ASP A 17 -2.11 3.11 11.69
N VAL A 18 -1.04 3.61 11.06
CA VAL A 18 -0.89 3.56 9.59
C VAL A 18 -0.75 2.12 9.09
N GLN A 19 -0.08 1.24 9.83
CA GLN A 19 0.00 -0.18 9.50
C GLN A 19 -1.39 -0.84 9.52
N ASP A 20 -2.17 -0.61 10.58
CA ASP A 20 -3.53 -1.13 10.71
C ASP A 20 -4.44 -0.66 9.55
N GLU A 21 -4.36 0.63 9.20
CA GLU A 21 -5.08 1.17 8.05
C GLU A 21 -4.63 0.56 6.71
N THR A 22 -3.32 0.33 6.56
CA THR A 22 -2.74 -0.29 5.34
C THR A 22 -3.20 -1.74 5.19
N GLU A 23 -3.26 -2.51 6.26
CA GLU A 23 -3.81 -3.86 6.23
C GLU A 23 -5.30 -3.87 5.88
N GLN A 24 -6.08 -2.94 6.43
CA GLN A 24 -7.49 -2.79 6.08
C GLN A 24 -7.68 -2.42 4.61
N PHE A 25 -6.84 -1.53 4.09
CA PHE A 25 -6.81 -1.16 2.69
C PHE A 25 -6.49 -2.37 1.79
N GLY A 26 -5.48 -3.17 2.14
CA GLY A 26 -5.15 -4.41 1.43
C GLY A 26 -6.28 -5.43 1.44
N LYS A 27 -6.96 -5.62 2.59
CA LYS A 27 -8.14 -6.50 2.71
C LYS A 27 -9.33 -6.02 1.89
N ALA A 28 -9.49 -4.71 1.68
CA ALA A 28 -10.54 -4.16 0.83
C ALA A 28 -10.26 -4.36 -0.67
N LEU A 29 -9.01 -4.58 -1.05
CA LEU A 29 -8.52 -4.69 -2.43
C LEU A 29 -8.25 -6.12 -2.89
N THR A 30 -8.69 -7.13 -2.14
CA THR A 30 -8.44 -8.54 -2.46
C THR A 30 -9.03 -8.93 -3.82
N GLU A 31 -8.31 -9.77 -4.56
CA GLU A 31 -8.79 -10.41 -5.79
C GLU A 31 -10.16 -11.07 -5.59
N GLU A 32 -10.42 -11.66 -4.42
CA GLU A 32 -11.69 -12.28 -4.03
C GLU A 32 -12.89 -11.30 -4.06
N LYS A 33 -12.69 -10.04 -3.67
CA LYS A 33 -13.72 -8.98 -3.77
C LYS A 33 -14.00 -8.60 -5.21
N PHE A 34 -12.97 -8.59 -6.05
CA PHE A 34 -13.11 -8.33 -7.47
C PHE A 34 -13.76 -9.51 -8.20
N GLU A 35 -13.38 -10.74 -7.87
CA GLU A 35 -14.04 -11.96 -8.34
C GLU A 35 -15.51 -11.99 -7.93
N GLU A 36 -15.87 -11.59 -6.71
CA GLU A 36 -17.26 -11.44 -6.27
C GLU A 36 -18.02 -10.45 -7.17
N ILE A 37 -17.43 -9.31 -7.52
CA ILE A 37 -18.02 -8.33 -8.44
C ILE A 37 -18.17 -8.93 -9.85
N PHE A 38 -17.14 -9.61 -10.37
CA PHE A 38 -17.19 -10.22 -11.71
C PHE A 38 -18.21 -11.35 -11.78
N ASN A 39 -18.23 -12.25 -10.80
CA ASN A 39 -19.19 -13.33 -10.70
C ASN A 39 -20.62 -12.79 -10.63
N ASN A 40 -20.88 -11.75 -9.83
CA ASN A 40 -22.20 -11.12 -9.78
C ASN A 40 -22.60 -10.42 -11.09
N LEU A 41 -21.64 -9.91 -11.86
CA LEU A 41 -21.89 -9.36 -13.19
C LEU A 41 -22.07 -10.44 -14.28
N GLU A 42 -21.50 -11.62 -14.08
CA GLU A 42 -21.58 -12.76 -14.99
C GLU A 42 -22.83 -13.65 -14.73
N LEU A 43 -23.45 -13.53 -13.56
CA LEU A 43 -24.70 -14.22 -13.17
C LEU A 43 -25.92 -13.67 -13.93
N MET A 44 -26.03 -14.04 -15.20
CA MET A 44 -27.25 -13.92 -15.99
C MET A 44 -27.92 -15.30 -16.17
N PRO A 45 -29.26 -15.39 -16.09
CA PRO A 45 -29.96 -16.64 -16.38
C PRO A 45 -29.75 -17.05 -17.85
N ALA A 46 -29.53 -18.34 -18.08
CA ALA A 46 -29.32 -18.94 -19.41
C ALA A 46 -30.44 -18.65 -20.43
N SER A 47 -31.56 -18.07 -20.00
CA SER A 47 -32.69 -17.62 -20.82
C SER A 47 -32.46 -16.31 -21.57
N ALA A 48 -31.39 -15.56 -21.29
CA ALA A 48 -31.07 -14.36 -22.06
C ALA A 48 -30.42 -14.72 -23.40
N GLY A 49 -31.12 -14.42 -24.50
CA GLY A 49 -30.65 -14.74 -25.86
C GLY A 49 -29.28 -14.14 -26.19
N GLY A 50 -28.55 -14.79 -27.10
CA GLY A 50 -27.14 -14.51 -27.39
C GLY A 50 -26.78 -13.06 -27.75
N ALA A 51 -27.72 -12.26 -28.24
CA ALA A 51 -27.51 -10.83 -28.52
C ALA A 51 -27.46 -9.96 -27.25
N MET A 52 -28.17 -10.32 -26.17
CA MET A 52 -28.01 -9.69 -24.87
C MET A 52 -26.68 -10.10 -24.25
N ARG A 53 -26.35 -11.39 -24.29
CA ARG A 53 -25.11 -11.96 -23.75
C ARG A 53 -23.84 -11.36 -24.39
N ASN A 54 -23.82 -11.17 -25.71
CA ASN A 54 -22.70 -10.55 -26.44
C ASN A 54 -22.76 -9.00 -26.51
N GLY A 55 -23.83 -8.39 -26.00
CA GLY A 55 -23.99 -6.94 -25.97
C GLY A 55 -23.78 -6.39 -24.55
N LEU A 56 -24.84 -5.79 -24.00
CA LEU A 56 -24.87 -5.12 -22.70
C LEU A 56 -24.23 -5.93 -21.55
N PHE A 57 -24.38 -7.26 -21.57
CA PHE A 57 -23.90 -8.14 -20.50
C PHE A 57 -22.44 -8.61 -20.68
N GLY A 58 -21.85 -8.52 -21.87
CA GLY A 58 -20.43 -8.76 -22.07
C GLY A 58 -19.59 -7.49 -21.97
N SER A 59 -20.15 -6.35 -22.41
CA SER A 59 -19.46 -5.06 -22.41
C SER A 59 -19.28 -4.47 -21.01
N VAL A 60 -20.23 -4.68 -20.09
CA VAL A 60 -20.14 -4.14 -18.72
C VAL A 60 -19.04 -4.85 -17.90
N PRO A 61 -18.99 -6.19 -17.79
CA PRO A 61 -17.87 -6.86 -17.12
C PRO A 61 -16.52 -6.53 -17.75
N ALA A 62 -16.45 -6.46 -19.09
CA ALA A 62 -15.22 -6.08 -19.78
C ALA A 62 -14.77 -4.64 -19.46
N ALA A 63 -15.70 -3.69 -19.41
CA ALA A 63 -15.39 -2.32 -19.02
C ALA A 63 -14.93 -2.23 -17.56
N VAL A 64 -15.55 -2.99 -16.65
CA VAL A 64 -15.14 -3.06 -15.24
C VAL A 64 -13.74 -3.69 -15.10
N SER A 65 -13.45 -4.75 -15.86
CA SER A 65 -12.11 -5.36 -15.90
C SER A 65 -11.05 -4.41 -16.46
N ASN A 66 -11.38 -3.64 -17.49
CA ASN A 66 -10.46 -2.63 -18.01
C ASN A 66 -10.19 -1.51 -16.99
N VAL A 67 -11.22 -1.01 -16.31
CA VAL A 67 -11.03 -0.01 -15.24
C VAL A 67 -10.18 -0.58 -14.11
N TYR A 68 -10.39 -1.84 -13.72
CA TYR A 68 -9.54 -2.50 -12.73
C TYR A 68 -8.09 -2.55 -13.19
N ASN A 69 -7.82 -3.08 -14.37
CA ASN A 69 -6.47 -3.18 -14.93
C ASN A 69 -5.79 -1.80 -15.04
N ASP A 70 -6.54 -0.75 -15.38
CA ASP A 70 -6.03 0.62 -15.43
C ASP A 70 -5.69 1.18 -14.03
N GLN A 71 -6.36 0.71 -12.98
CA GLN A 71 -6.14 1.16 -11.60
C GLN A 71 -5.17 0.30 -10.80
N VAL A 72 -4.92 -0.95 -11.19
CA VAL A 72 -4.00 -1.86 -10.46
C VAL A 72 -2.63 -1.21 -10.25
N GLY A 73 -2.03 -0.64 -11.30
CA GLY A 73 -0.72 0.02 -11.17
C GLY A 73 -0.77 1.26 -10.26
N ALA A 74 -1.90 1.98 -10.21
CA ALA A 74 -2.07 3.11 -9.30
C ALA A 74 -2.21 2.64 -7.84
N ILE A 75 -2.94 1.55 -7.62
CA ILE A 75 -3.11 0.92 -6.31
C ILE A 75 -1.78 0.37 -5.80
N GLU A 76 -1.04 -0.37 -6.61
CA GLU A 76 0.31 -0.86 -6.29
C GLU A 76 1.24 0.29 -5.93
N ALA A 77 1.21 1.39 -6.70
CA ALA A 77 2.02 2.56 -6.42
C ALA A 77 1.59 3.29 -5.13
N ILE A 78 0.34 3.18 -4.69
CA ILE A 78 -0.10 3.70 -3.39
C ILE A 78 0.45 2.81 -2.27
N VAL A 79 0.28 1.50 -2.39
CA VAL A 79 0.78 0.52 -1.41
C VAL A 79 2.29 0.67 -1.24
N ASN A 80 3.06 0.72 -2.34
CA ASN A 80 4.51 0.89 -2.28
C ASN A 80 4.92 2.17 -1.53
N ARG A 81 4.23 3.28 -1.76
CA ARG A 81 4.51 4.55 -1.05
C ARG A 81 4.22 4.47 0.44
N VAL A 82 3.09 3.86 0.80
CA VAL A 82 2.69 3.71 2.20
C VAL A 82 3.65 2.78 2.93
N THR A 83 3.95 1.62 2.36
CA THR A 83 4.90 0.66 2.94
C THR A 83 6.30 1.26 3.03
N ALA A 84 6.80 1.90 1.97
CA ALA A 84 8.09 2.59 2.04
C ALA A 84 8.10 3.67 3.13
N GLY A 85 7.00 4.42 3.28
CA GLY A 85 6.80 5.40 4.35
C GLY A 85 6.92 4.81 5.75
N LEU A 86 6.23 3.69 5.99
CA LEU A 86 6.27 2.96 7.26
C LEU A 86 7.70 2.56 7.63
N TYR A 87 8.37 1.84 6.73
CA TYR A 87 9.72 1.34 6.94
C TYR A 87 10.76 2.46 7.02
N GLY A 88 10.61 3.50 6.19
CA GLY A 88 11.48 4.65 6.14
C GLY A 88 11.46 5.49 7.40
N VAL A 89 10.26 5.79 7.91
CA VAL A 89 10.10 6.58 9.15
C VAL A 89 10.53 5.77 10.38
N ALA A 90 10.22 4.48 10.41
CA ALA A 90 10.68 3.59 11.48
C ALA A 90 12.22 3.51 11.52
N ALA A 91 12.86 3.25 10.37
CA ALA A 91 14.31 3.19 10.25
C ALA A 91 14.97 4.54 10.62
N ALA A 92 14.40 5.66 10.15
CA ALA A 92 14.92 6.98 10.49
C ALA A 92 14.83 7.28 12.01
N THR A 93 13.76 6.83 12.65
CA THR A 93 13.57 6.98 14.10
C THR A 93 14.56 6.11 14.88
N GLN A 94 14.80 4.89 14.42
CA GLN A 94 15.77 3.98 15.06
C GLN A 94 17.21 4.49 14.88
N GLU A 95 17.58 4.99 13.70
CA GLU A 95 18.87 5.62 13.46
C GLU A 95 19.10 6.85 14.34
N TYR A 96 18.07 7.69 14.51
CA TYR A 96 18.12 8.84 15.40
C TYR A 96 18.38 8.42 16.86
N LEU A 97 17.68 7.40 17.33
CA LEU A 97 17.84 6.86 18.68
C LEU A 97 19.22 6.25 18.90
N ASN A 98 19.67 5.42 17.95
CA ASN A 98 20.95 4.74 18.03
C ASN A 98 22.14 5.71 18.00
N ALA A 99 21.97 6.86 17.35
CA ALA A 99 23.00 7.87 17.19
C ALA A 99 22.91 9.04 18.20
N ASP A 100 22.21 8.85 19.32
CA ASP A 100 22.04 9.86 20.40
C ASP A 100 21.56 11.23 19.88
N GLY A 101 20.63 11.16 18.92
CA GLY A 101 20.02 12.33 18.32
C GLY A 101 20.73 12.89 17.07
N ASP A 102 21.74 12.20 16.53
CA ASP A 102 22.31 12.52 15.22
C ASP A 102 21.33 12.15 14.09
N MET A 103 21.15 13.07 13.14
CA MET A 103 20.23 12.94 12.01
C MET A 103 20.88 12.31 10.78
N THR A 104 22.19 12.04 10.80
CA THR A 104 22.93 11.60 9.60
C THR A 104 22.43 10.25 9.08
N GLY A 105 22.24 9.27 9.97
CA GLY A 105 21.64 7.97 9.61
C GLY A 105 20.17 8.10 9.22
N ALA A 106 19.41 8.94 9.93
CA ALA A 106 18.01 9.21 9.63
C ALA A 106 17.80 9.80 8.22
N ALA A 107 18.69 10.67 7.77
CA ALA A 107 18.65 11.24 6.42
C ALA A 107 18.87 10.17 5.33
N ALA A 108 19.74 9.18 5.59
CA ALA A 108 19.96 8.07 4.66
C ALA A 108 18.71 7.18 4.55
N ALA A 109 18.06 6.87 5.68
CA ALA A 109 16.81 6.12 5.69
C ALA A 109 15.69 6.88 4.95
N GLN A 110 15.57 8.20 5.12
CA GLN A 110 14.61 9.03 4.38
C GLN A 110 14.88 9.06 2.88
N ALA A 111 16.14 9.07 2.45
CA ALA A 111 16.47 9.00 1.02
C ALA A 111 16.06 7.65 0.42
N GLN A 112 16.29 6.55 1.15
CA GLN A 112 15.90 5.21 0.70
C GLN A 112 14.40 5.00 0.71
N MET A 113 13.67 5.63 1.63
CA MET A 113 12.21 5.67 1.61
C MET A 113 11.66 6.20 0.30
N VAL A 114 12.23 7.29 -0.23
CA VAL A 114 11.78 7.87 -1.52
C VAL A 114 12.05 6.90 -2.67
N ILE A 115 13.21 6.24 -2.67
CA ILE A 115 13.56 5.26 -3.70
C ILE A 115 12.60 4.06 -3.64
N ALA A 116 12.40 3.50 -2.46
CA ALA A 116 11.50 2.37 -2.23
C ALA A 116 10.04 2.72 -2.57
N ALA A 117 9.61 3.95 -2.32
CA ALA A 117 8.27 4.44 -2.66
C ALA A 117 8.01 4.46 -4.18
N GLU A 118 9.06 4.64 -4.98
CA GLU A 118 8.99 4.60 -6.44
C GLU A 118 9.19 3.19 -7.01
N SER A 119 10.12 2.42 -6.45
CA SER A 119 10.51 1.11 -6.97
C SER A 119 9.73 -0.07 -6.40
N GLY A 120 9.16 0.08 -5.21
CA GLY A 120 8.64 -1.02 -4.40
C GLY A 120 9.71 -1.91 -3.77
N ASP A 121 11.00 -1.59 -3.93
CA ASP A 121 12.11 -2.35 -3.35
C ASP A 121 12.39 -1.89 -1.92
N LEU A 122 12.10 -2.79 -0.96
CA LEU A 122 12.27 -2.54 0.48
C LEU A 122 13.55 -3.19 1.05
N SER A 123 14.40 -3.80 0.21
CA SER A 123 15.57 -4.57 0.67
C SER A 123 16.57 -3.79 1.51
N TYR A 124 16.65 -2.46 1.33
CA TYR A 124 17.44 -1.59 2.21
C TYR A 124 17.00 -1.70 3.68
N PHE A 125 15.71 -1.94 3.93
CA PHE A 125 15.15 -1.95 5.26
C PHE A 125 15.23 -3.30 5.97
N ASP A 126 15.62 -4.38 5.28
CA ASP A 126 15.76 -5.73 5.88
C ASP A 126 16.81 -5.79 6.99
N GLN A 127 17.71 -4.80 7.04
CA GLN A 127 18.71 -4.66 8.09
C GLN A 127 18.16 -4.12 9.42
N TYR A 128 16.92 -3.62 9.44
CA TYR A 128 16.26 -3.11 10.63
C TYR A 128 15.27 -4.15 11.13
N GLU A 129 15.37 -4.49 12.42
CA GLU A 129 14.33 -5.27 13.09
C GLU A 129 13.21 -4.32 13.48
N PHE A 130 12.10 -4.40 12.75
CA PHE A 130 10.84 -3.79 13.16
C PHE A 130 10.11 -4.81 14.03
N ASP A 131 9.82 -4.47 15.29
CA ASP A 131 8.88 -5.24 16.10
C ASP A 131 7.54 -5.25 15.36
N GLN A 132 7.22 -6.39 14.72
CA GLN A 132 5.93 -6.68 14.10
C GLN A 132 5.02 -7.40 15.09
#